data_AF-A0A0B2VJJ1-F1
#
_entry.id   AF-A0A0B2VJJ1-F1
#
_cell.length_a   1.000
_cell.length_b   1.000
_cell.length_c   1.000
_cell.angle_alpha   90.00
_cell.angle_beta   90.00
_cell.angle_gamma   90.00
#
_symmetry.space_group_name_H-M   'P 1'
#
loop_
_entity.id
_entity.type
_entity.pdbx_description
1 polymer ?
#
loop_
_entity_poly.entity_id
_entity_poly.type
_entity_poly.pdbx_seq_one_letter_code
_entity_poly.pdbx_strand_id
1 'polypeptide(L)'
;VLIVVCVWFAHSGCAQLVCHVCNGTSIQSGNYCNNDNLCTGNSCTFDAQLSGAWSAGCSDEPIRNETTLCIVEEGTQNLSCNCGSNFCNAVLKMESLLNSSLPNGTFV
;
A
#
# COMPACT_ATOMS: atom_id res chain seq x y z
N VAL A 1 40.98 32.42 13.91
CA VAL A 1 40.46 31.74 12.69
C VAL A 1 39.59 30.60 13.18
N LEU A 2 38.27 30.80 13.21
CA LEU A 2 37.30 29.84 13.72
C LEU A 2 36.78 29.04 12.51
N ILE A 3 37.24 27.80 12.35
CA ILE A 3 36.79 26.92 11.26
C ILE A 3 35.47 26.32 11.70
N VAL A 4 34.36 26.89 11.22
CA VAL A 4 33.01 26.34 11.38
C VAL A 4 32.93 25.09 10.51
N VAL A 5 33.04 23.93 11.14
CA VAL A 5 32.74 22.64 10.52
C VAL A 5 31.23 22.56 10.35
N CYS A 6 30.73 22.97 9.19
CA CYS A 6 29.37 22.68 8.76
C CYS A 6 29.28 21.16 8.54
N VAL A 7 28.86 20.45 9.59
CA VAL A 7 28.44 19.06 9.49
C VAL A 7 27.18 19.04 8.63
N TRP A 8 27.36 18.65 7.36
CA TRP A 8 26.28 18.33 6.46
C TRP A 8 25.62 17.05 6.98
N PHE A 9 24.70 17.19 7.95
CA PHE A 9 23.63 16.22 8.12
C PHE A 9 22.73 16.36 6.90
N ALA A 10 23.13 15.68 5.81
CA ALA A 10 22.18 15.32 4.78
C ALA A 10 21.19 14.36 5.44
N HIS A 11 20.15 14.94 6.04
CA HIS A 11 18.94 14.21 6.37
C HIS A 11 18.40 13.75 5.02
N SER A 12 18.73 12.52 4.64
CA SER A 12 18.11 11.83 3.53
C SER A 12 16.61 11.82 3.82
N GLY A 13 15.91 12.86 3.39
CA GLY A 13 14.47 12.91 3.46
C GLY A 13 13.98 11.80 2.56
N CYS A 14 13.72 10.63 3.14
CA CYS A 14 12.93 9.60 2.49
C CYS A 14 11.65 10.31 2.04
N ALA A 15 11.43 10.38 0.72
CA ALA A 15 10.24 11.03 0.19
C ALA A 15 9.03 10.31 0.78
N GLN A 16 8.28 10.98 1.65
CA GLN A 16 7.11 10.42 2.27
C GLN A 16 5.95 10.45 1.27
N LEU A 17 5.36 9.29 1.03
CA LEU A 17 4.18 9.08 0.20
C LEU A 17 2.93 9.26 1.05
N VAL A 18 1.88 9.83 0.48
CA VAL A 18 0.55 9.90 1.08
C VAL A 18 -0.24 8.65 0.66
N CYS A 19 -0.81 7.93 1.62
CA CYS A 19 -1.53 6.67 1.38
C CYS A 19 -2.91 6.70 2.02
N HIS A 20 -3.84 5.90 1.48
CA HIS A 20 -5.13 5.67 2.13
C HIS A 20 -4.97 4.77 3.34
N VAL A 21 -5.67 5.09 4.42
CA VAL A 21 -5.91 4.22 5.57
C VAL A 21 -7.38 3.89 5.57
N CYS A 22 -7.69 2.67 5.17
CA CYS A 22 -9.06 2.21 5.08
C CYS A 22 -9.14 0.69 5.24
N ASN A 23 -10.30 0.18 5.61
CA ASN A 23 -10.62 -1.24 5.50
C ASN A 23 -12.04 -1.44 4.99
N GLY A 24 -12.32 -2.65 4.50
CA GLY A 24 -13.62 -3.03 4.00
C GLY A 24 -13.82 -4.54 4.10
N THR A 25 -15.07 -4.97 3.98
CA THR A 25 -15.46 -6.39 4.04
C THR A 25 -15.65 -7.02 2.66
N SER A 26 -15.65 -6.21 1.60
CA SER A 26 -15.72 -6.68 0.22
C SER A 26 -15.00 -5.69 -0.69
N ILE A 27 -14.33 -6.22 -1.72
CA ILE A 27 -13.80 -5.43 -2.83
C ILE A 27 -14.87 -5.23 -3.92
N GLN A 28 -15.92 -6.05 -3.99
CA GLN A 28 -16.92 -6.02 -5.07
C GLN A 28 -18.27 -5.41 -4.67
N SER A 29 -18.67 -5.48 -3.41
CA SER A 29 -20.06 -5.25 -2.99
C SER A 29 -20.42 -3.80 -2.64
N GLY A 30 -19.68 -2.81 -3.12
CA GLY A 30 -19.99 -1.38 -2.90
C GLY A 30 -19.59 -0.80 -1.53
N ASN A 31 -19.19 -1.63 -0.56
CA ASN A 31 -18.62 -1.20 0.72
C ASN A 31 -17.09 -1.14 0.65
N TYR A 32 -16.60 -0.20 -0.17
CA TYR A 32 -15.17 0.00 -0.45
C TYR A 32 -14.42 0.77 0.62
N CYS A 33 -15.07 1.26 1.67
CA CYS A 33 -14.33 1.87 2.78
C CYS A 33 -15.22 2.08 4.00
N ASN A 34 -14.85 1.49 5.15
CA ASN A 34 -15.53 1.73 6.42
C ASN A 34 -15.02 3.01 7.11
N ASN A 35 -13.80 3.46 6.80
CA ASN A 35 -13.22 4.69 7.32
C ASN A 35 -12.14 5.22 6.36
N ASP A 36 -12.30 6.43 5.83
CA ASP A 36 -11.34 7.05 4.91
C ASP A 36 -10.45 8.04 5.66
N ASN A 37 -9.22 7.62 5.93
CA ASN A 37 -8.17 8.45 6.51
C ASN A 37 -6.94 8.43 5.60
N LEU A 38 -6.01 9.34 5.86
CA LEU A 38 -4.73 9.40 5.17
C LEU A 38 -3.58 9.21 6.16
N CYS A 39 -2.51 8.57 5.71
CA CYS A 39 -1.24 8.48 6.42
C CYS A 39 -0.07 8.83 5.49
N THR A 40 1.10 9.03 6.07
CA THR A 40 2.36 9.24 5.33
C THR A 40 3.37 8.17 5.68
N GLY A 41 4.00 7.55 4.68
CA GLY A 41 5.01 6.49 4.86
C GLY A 41 5.99 6.42 3.70
N ASN A 42 6.94 5.48 3.74
CA ASN A 42 7.88 5.25 2.63
C ASN A 42 7.29 4.38 1.51
N SER A 43 6.18 3.69 1.80
CA SER A 43 5.34 2.97 0.84
C SER A 43 3.89 2.91 1.34
N CYS A 44 2.97 2.61 0.43
CA CYS A 44 1.59 2.34 0.76
C CYS A 44 1.32 0.83 0.72
N THR A 45 0.55 0.34 1.68
CA THR A 45 0.19 -1.08 1.79
C THR A 45 -1.27 -1.32 1.40
N PHE A 46 -1.54 -2.51 0.89
CA PHE A 46 -2.88 -3.02 0.62
C PHE A 46 -2.90 -4.54 0.83
N ASP A 47 -3.67 -5.00 1.79
CA ASP A 47 -3.81 -6.40 2.16
C ASP A 47 -5.24 -6.86 1.88
N ALA A 48 -5.41 -7.99 1.21
CA ALA A 48 -6.70 -8.55 0.87
C ALA A 48 -6.76 -10.05 1.16
N GLN A 49 -7.93 -10.51 1.59
CA GLN A 49 -8.24 -11.91 1.84
C GLN A 49 -9.22 -12.39 0.77
N LEU A 50 -9.22 -13.70 0.45
CA LEU A 50 -10.21 -14.27 -0.47
C LEU A 50 -11.66 -14.12 0.00
N SER A 51 -11.88 -13.96 1.31
CA SER A 51 -13.19 -13.63 1.88
C SER A 51 -13.72 -12.26 1.43
N GLY A 52 -12.92 -11.50 0.67
CA GLY A 52 -13.25 -10.15 0.23
C GLY A 52 -12.88 -9.07 1.25
N ALA A 53 -12.48 -9.43 2.47
CA ALA A 53 -12.00 -8.47 3.46
C ALA A 53 -10.64 -7.91 3.07
N TRP A 54 -10.43 -6.61 3.25
CA TRP A 54 -9.17 -5.95 2.90
C TRP A 54 -8.89 -4.73 3.77
N SER A 55 -7.63 -4.30 3.79
CA SER A 55 -7.15 -3.11 4.47
C SER A 55 -6.06 -2.41 3.66
N ALA A 56 -6.01 -1.09 3.76
CA ALA A 56 -5.04 -0.21 3.14
C ALA A 56 -4.36 0.62 4.24
N GLY A 57 -3.05 0.87 4.08
CA GLY A 57 -2.28 1.64 5.05
C GLY A 57 -0.94 2.16 4.53
N CYS A 58 -0.06 2.49 5.48
CA CYS A 58 1.32 2.95 5.23
C CYS A 58 2.32 1.94 5.78
N SER A 59 3.50 1.91 5.17
CA SER A 59 4.67 1.22 5.70
C SER A 59 5.90 2.12 5.64
N ASP A 60 6.82 1.90 6.58
CA ASP A 60 8.15 2.52 6.60
C ASP A 60 9.14 1.80 5.67
N GLU A 61 8.74 0.66 5.09
CA GLU A 61 9.55 -0.05 4.12
C GLU A 61 9.61 0.73 2.79
N PRO A 62 10.81 1.05 2.29
CA PRO A 62 10.94 1.78 1.04
C PRO A 62 10.66 0.85 -0.15
N ILE A 63 9.82 1.32 -1.07
CA ILE A 63 9.65 0.72 -2.39
C ILE A 63 10.13 1.72 -3.45
N ARG A 64 10.61 1.20 -4.58
CA ARG A 64 10.97 2.02 -5.73
C ARG A 64 9.75 2.81 -6.23
N ASN A 65 9.96 4.07 -6.61
CA ASN A 65 8.90 4.91 -7.15
C ASN A 65 8.15 4.22 -8.31
N GLU A 66 6.83 4.37 -8.33
CA GLU A 66 5.90 3.80 -9.34
C GLU A 66 5.91 2.27 -9.43
N THR A 67 6.55 1.60 -8.48
CA THR A 67 6.57 0.15 -8.42
C THR A 67 5.44 -0.34 -7.51
N THR A 68 4.80 -1.44 -7.89
CA THR A 68 3.86 -2.18 -7.04
C THR A 68 4.34 -3.62 -6.95
N LEU A 69 4.51 -4.13 -5.74
CA LEU A 69 4.91 -5.50 -5.45
C LEU A 69 3.79 -6.17 -4.68
N CYS A 70 3.26 -7.27 -5.20
CA CYS A 70 2.22 -8.05 -4.55
C CYS A 70 2.71 -9.47 -4.33
N ILE A 71 2.46 -10.01 -3.14
CA ILE A 71 2.82 -11.36 -2.73
C ILE A 71 1.54 -12.07 -2.31
N VAL A 72 1.35 -13.29 -2.81
CA VAL A 72 0.32 -14.19 -2.31
C VAL A 72 0.96 -15.03 -1.21
N GLU A 73 0.40 -14.96 0.01
CA GLU A 73 0.81 -15.83 1.10
C GLU A 73 0.31 -17.26 0.85
N GLU A 74 1.24 -18.18 0.64
CA GLU A 74 0.93 -19.60 0.46
C GLU A 74 0.28 -20.17 1.73
N GLY A 75 -0.90 -20.79 1.57
CA GLY A 75 -1.64 -21.45 2.65
C GLY A 75 -2.79 -20.63 3.26
N THR A 76 -2.75 -19.30 3.19
CA THR A 76 -3.85 -18.41 3.63
C THR A 76 -4.64 -17.84 2.46
N GLN A 77 -4.06 -17.85 1.25
CA GLN A 77 -4.60 -17.18 0.06
C GLN A 77 -4.83 -15.67 0.31
N ASN A 78 -4.05 -15.07 1.21
CA ASN A 78 -4.02 -13.63 1.39
C ASN A 78 -3.10 -13.00 0.33
N LEU A 79 -3.48 -11.84 -0.19
CA LEU A 79 -2.63 -11.00 -1.01
C LEU A 79 -2.16 -9.81 -0.19
N SER A 80 -0.85 -9.57 -0.14
CA SER A 80 -0.26 -8.36 0.43
C SER A 80 0.47 -7.59 -0.66
N CYS A 81 0.12 -6.33 -0.85
CA CYS A 81 0.70 -5.45 -1.85
C CYS A 81 1.35 -4.22 -1.19
N ASN A 82 2.54 -3.86 -1.66
CA ASN A 82 3.20 -2.60 -1.34
C ASN A 82 3.43 -1.80 -2.62
N CYS A 83 3.24 -0.48 -2.57
CA CYS A 83 3.42 0.37 -3.75
C CYS A 83 4.06 1.73 -3.44
N GLY A 84 4.74 2.27 -4.45
CA GLY A 84 5.68 3.39 -4.35
C GLY A 84 5.21 4.70 -4.95
N SER A 85 3.93 5.04 -4.83
CA SER A 85 3.42 6.34 -5.31
C SER A 85 2.30 6.84 -4.40
N ASN A 86 2.06 8.15 -4.41
CA ASN A 86 0.95 8.71 -3.64
C ASN A 86 -0.38 8.05 -4.06
N PHE A 87 -1.18 7.67 -3.06
CA PHE A 87 -2.51 7.07 -3.20
C PHE A 87 -2.53 5.79 -4.05
N CYS A 88 -1.39 5.11 -4.19
CA CYS A 88 -1.31 3.92 -5.04
C CYS A 88 -2.09 2.72 -4.47
N ASN A 89 -2.40 2.73 -3.17
CA ASN A 89 -3.21 1.73 -2.49
C ASN A 89 -4.73 2.01 -2.53
N ALA A 90 -5.18 2.88 -3.43
CA ALA A 90 -6.61 3.05 -3.68
C ALA A 90 -7.24 1.74 -4.15
N VAL A 91 -8.39 1.39 -3.56
CA VAL A 91 -9.09 0.10 -3.77
C VAL A 91 -9.32 -0.21 -5.25
N LEU A 92 -9.83 0.76 -6.03
CA LEU A 92 -10.11 0.58 -7.45
C LEU A 92 -8.86 0.22 -8.26
N LYS A 93 -7.69 0.73 -7.88
CA LYS A 93 -6.42 0.42 -8.53
C LYS A 93 -5.94 -0.99 -8.18
N MET A 94 -6.10 -1.37 -6.91
CA MET A 94 -5.73 -2.70 -6.41
C MET A 94 -6.69 -3.80 -6.93
N GLU A 95 -7.97 -3.51 -7.07
CA GLU A 95 -8.96 -4.42 -7.67
C GLU A 95 -8.56 -4.86 -9.08
N SER A 96 -8.10 -3.91 -9.91
CA SER A 96 -7.60 -4.22 -11.26
C SER A 96 -6.38 -5.17 -11.22
N LEU A 97 -5.50 -5.03 -10.23
CA LEU A 97 -4.33 -5.88 -10.07
C LEU A 97 -4.71 -7.28 -9.56
N LEU A 98 -5.61 -7.34 -8.57
CA LEU A 98 -6.18 -8.57 -8.01
C LEU A 98 -6.83 -9.43 -9.09
N ASN A 99 -7.69 -8.83 -9.92
CA ASN A 99 -8.38 -9.52 -11.02
C ASN A 99 -7.42 -10.04 -12.11
N SER A 100 -6.23 -9.43 -12.24
CA SER A 100 -5.21 -9.87 -13.21
C SER A 100 -4.28 -10.96 -12.66
N SER A 101 -4.08 -10.98 -11.35
CA SER A 101 -3.10 -11.84 -10.67
C SER A 101 -3.71 -13.11 -10.08
N LEU A 102 -5.03 -13.12 -9.84
CA LEU A 102 -5.78 -14.29 -9.38
C LEU A 102 -6.66 -14.81 -10.54
N PRO A 103 -6.37 -16.00 -11.10
CA PRO A 103 -7.14 -16.53 -12.23
C PRO A 103 -8.59 -16.82 -11.80
N ASN A 104 -9.53 -16.04 -12.35
CA ASN A 104 -10.98 -16.24 -12.34
C ASN A 104 -11.63 -16.52 -10.97
N GLY A 105 -12.11 -15.46 -10.32
CA GLY A 105 -13.36 -15.53 -9.54
C GLY A 105 -13.25 -15.95 -8.08
N THR A 106 -12.11 -15.78 -7.43
CA THR A 106 -11.90 -16.23 -6.03
C THR A 106 -12.04 -15.11 -4.98
N PHE A 107 -12.81 -14.06 -5.26
CA PHE A 107 -13.38 -13.25 -4.18
C PHE A 107 -14.86 -13.60 -4.13
N VAL A 108 -15.21 -14.46 -3.18
CA VAL A 108 -16.60 -14.91 -2.95
C VAL A 108 -17.31 -13.91 -2.06
#